data_AF-A0A1G7HDI6-F1
#
_entry.id   AF-A0A1G7HDI6-F1
#
_cell.length_a   1.000
_cell.length_b   1.000
_cell.length_c   1.000
_cell.angle_alpha   90.00
_cell.angle_beta   90.00
_cell.angle_gamma   90.00
#
_symmetry.space_group_name_H-M   'P 1'
#
loop_
_entity.id
_entity.type
_entity.pdbx_description
1 polymer ?
#
loop_
_entity_poly.entity_id
_entity_poly.type
_entity_poly.pdbx_seq_one_letter_code
_entity_poly.pdbx_strand_id
1 'polypeptide(L)' 'MDDVKSFLASKTIWGAGIAILPQALSIFGIEVSAEDAQGIASHVDAIITSVGGLIAIYGRVMASKSIKTKAWQKN' A
#
# COMPACT_ATOMS: atom_id res chain seq x y z
N MET A 1 22.22 0.94 -23.19
CA MET A 1 23.21 0.25 -22.34
C MET A 1 22.73 0.52 -20.92
N ASP A 2 21.87 -0.25 -20.25
CA ASP A 2 21.43 -1.63 -20.39
C ASP A 2 19.90 -1.70 -20.19
N ASP A 3 19.16 -2.14 -21.20
CA ASP A 3 17.68 -2.23 -21.22
C ASP A 3 17.17 -3.50 -20.51
N VAL A 4 17.88 -3.94 -19.46
CA VAL A 4 17.48 -5.12 -18.69
C VAL A 4 16.61 -4.63 -17.54
N LYS A 5 15.29 -4.73 -17.72
CA LYS A 5 14.32 -4.43 -16.67
C LYS A 5 14.72 -5.18 -15.40
N SER A 6 15.20 -4.43 -14.40
CA SER A 6 15.68 -5.00 -13.14
C SER A 6 14.63 -5.99 -12.61
N PHE A 7 15.04 -7.23 -12.35
CA PHE A 7 14.14 -8.24 -11.78
C PHE A 7 13.54 -7.76 -10.45
N LEU A 8 14.24 -6.87 -9.74
CA LEU A 8 13.75 -6.19 -8.54
C LEU A 8 12.69 -5.09 -8.83
N ALA A 9 12.47 -4.68 -10.07
CA ALA A 9 11.35 -3.79 -10.41
C ALA A 9 10.02 -4.56 -10.58
N SER A 10 10.06 -5.89 -10.61
CA SER A 10 8.87 -6.72 -10.82
C SER A 10 8.10 -6.93 -9.51
N LYS A 11 6.89 -6.38 -9.43
CA LYS A 11 5.98 -6.57 -8.29
C LYS A 11 5.65 -8.05 -8.05
N THR A 12 5.64 -8.86 -9.11
CA THR A 12 5.42 -10.31 -9.02
C THR A 12 6.58 -11.03 -8.33
N ILE A 13 7.83 -10.59 -8.56
CA ILE A 13 9.01 -11.20 -7.92
C ILE A 13 9.03 -10.87 -6.43
N TRP A 14 8.71 -9.62 -6.07
CA TRP A 14 8.55 -9.24 -4.66
C TRP A 14 7.39 -9.97 -3.98
N GLY A 15 6.25 -10.10 -4.65
CA GLY A 15 5.11 -10.86 -4.12
C GLY A 15 5.44 -12.34 -3.89
N ALA A 16 6.10 -12.98 -4.88
CA ALA A 16 6.56 -14.36 -4.76
C ALA A 16 7.60 -14.52 -3.63
N GLY A 17 8.54 -13.58 -3.49
CA GLY A 17 9.52 -13.57 -2.41
C GLY A 17 8.89 -13.45 -1.03
N ILE A 18 7.90 -12.56 -0.86
CA ILE A 18 7.17 -12.40 0.41
C ILE A 18 6.30 -13.63 0.71
N ALA A 19 5.73 -14.29 -0.29
CA ALA A 19 4.91 -15.48 -0.10
C ALA A 19 5.71 -16.67 0.46
N ILE A 20 6.96 -16.83 0.04
CA ILE A 20 7.84 -17.92 0.52
C ILE A 20 8.67 -17.55 1.76
N LEU A 21 8.74 -16.27 2.09
CA LEU A 21 9.53 -15.72 3.19
C LEU A 21 9.21 -16.37 4.55
N PRO A 22 7.93 -16.55 4.94
CA PRO A 22 7.60 -17.21 6.20
C PRO A 22 8.14 -18.64 6.28
N GLN A 23 8.02 -19.42 5.18
CA GLN A 23 8.54 -20.79 5.15
C GLN A 23 10.06 -20.79 5.24
N ALA A 24 10.74 -19.85 4.57
CA ALA A 24 12.19 -19.68 4.68
C ALA A 24 12.61 -19.35 6.13
N LEU A 25 11.92 -18.43 6.79
CA LEU A 25 12.19 -18.04 8.18
C LEU A 25 11.97 -19.20 9.16
N SER A 26 10.93 -20.01 8.96
CA SER A 26 10.69 -21.22 9.75
C SER A 26 11.85 -22.22 9.66
N ILE A 27 12.50 -22.35 8.49
CA ILE A 27 13.68 -23.22 8.32
C ILE A 27 14.90 -22.69 9.11
N PHE A 28 15.01 -21.37 9.29
CA PHE A 28 16.04 -20.74 10.12
C PHE A 28 15.71 -20.76 11.63
N GLY A 29 14.62 -21.42 12.05
CA GLY A 29 14.21 -21.50 13.45
C GLY A 29 13.53 -20.24 13.98
N ILE A 30 13.14 -19.32 13.09
CA ILE A 30 12.33 -18.15 13.41
C ILE A 30 10.87 -18.54 13.17
N GLU A 31 10.18 -18.97 14.23
CA GLU A 31 8.75 -19.21 14.18
C GLU A 31 8.02 -17.87 14.15
N VAL A 32 7.55 -17.47 12.97
CA VAL A 32 6.63 -16.36 12.83
C VAL A 32 5.25 -16.87 13.29
N SER A 33 4.86 -16.53 14.51
CA SER A 33 3.54 -16.89 15.02
C SER A 33 2.45 -16.11 14.26
N ALA A 34 1.22 -16.64 14.29
CA ALA A 34 0.05 -15.91 13.77
C ALA A 34 -0.14 -14.55 14.47
N GLU A 35 0.25 -14.46 15.74
CA GLU A 35 0.24 -13.20 16.51
C GLU A 35 1.23 -12.17 15.96
N ASP A 36 2.44 -12.58 15.56
CA ASP A 36 3.44 -11.70 14.99
C ASP A 36 3.00 -11.18 13.62
N ALA A 37 2.46 -12.06 12.78
CA ALA A 37 1.91 -11.68 11.48
C ALA A 37 0.76 -10.68 11.63
N GLN A 38 -0.13 -10.90 12.60
CA GLN A 38 -1.25 -10.00 12.89
C GLN A 38 -0.76 -8.65 13.43
N GLY A 39 0.25 -8.65 14.29
CA GLY A 39 0.89 -7.45 14.81
C GLY A 39 1.52 -6.61 13.69
N ILE A 40 2.28 -7.24 12.80
CA ILE A 40 2.90 -6.57 11.64
C ILE A 40 1.82 -6.01 10.70
N ALA A 41 0.80 -6.81 10.35
CA ALA A 41 -0.30 -6.37 9.50
C ALA A 41 -1.01 -5.15 10.09
N SER A 42 -1.28 -5.16 11.40
CA SER A 42 -1.94 -4.04 12.09
C SER A 42 -1.11 -2.76 12.04
N HIS A 43 0.22 -2.84 12.19
CA HIS A 43 1.10 -1.67 12.08
C HIS A 43 1.16 -1.15 10.63
N VAL A 44 1.21 -2.04 9.64
CA VAL A 44 1.17 -1.66 8.22
C VAL A 44 -0.15 -0.95 7.90
N ASP A 45 -1.28 -1.48 8.34
CA ASP A 45 -2.59 -0.86 8.15
C ASP A 45 -2.69 0.49 8.85
N ALA A 46 -2.12 0.65 10.04
CA ALA A 46 -2.06 1.93 10.74
C ALA A 46 -1.24 2.97 9.95
N ILE A 47 -0.11 2.57 9.36
CA ILE A 47 0.70 3.45 8.50
C ILE A 47 -0.07 3.83 7.24
N ILE A 48 -0.67 2.86 6.55
CA ILE A 48 -1.46 3.10 5.34
C ILE A 48 -2.64 4.02 5.65
N THR A 49 -3.35 3.77 6.75
CA THR A 49 -4.51 4.54 7.18
C THR A 49 -4.12 5.96 7.59
N SER A 50 -3.01 6.14 8.31
CA SER A 50 -2.53 7.47 8.70
C SER A 50 -2.09 8.29 7.49
N VAL A 51 -1.32 7.70 6.57
CA VAL A 51 -0.91 8.37 5.32
C VAL A 51 -2.11 8.65 4.43
N GLY A 52 -3.00 7.67 4.26
CA GLY A 52 -4.25 7.81 3.50
C GLY A 52 -5.16 8.88 4.08
N GLY A 53 -5.26 8.96 5.41
CA GLY A 53 -5.99 10.00 6.13
C GLY A 53 -5.40 11.39 5.91
N LEU A 54 -4.08 11.53 5.96
CA LEU A 54 -3.39 12.79 5.65
C LEU A 54 -3.61 13.22 4.19
N ILE A 55 -3.52 12.29 3.23
CA ILE A 55 -3.80 12.54 1.82
C ILE A 55 -5.27 12.91 1.62
N ALA A 56 -6.20 12.26 2.30
CA ALA A 56 -7.63 12.56 2.21
C ALA A 56 -7.95 13.95 2.77
N ILE A 57 -7.36 14.32 3.91
CA ILE A 57 -7.48 15.67 4.49
C ILE A 57 -6.89 16.69 3.52
N TYR A 58 -5.70 16.44 2.97
CA TYR A 58 -5.05 17.31 1.99
C TYR A 58 -5.92 17.49 0.73
N GLY A 59 -6.44 16.39 0.18
CA GLY A 59 -7.34 16.40 -0.98
C GLY A 59 -8.62 17.17 -0.69
N ARG A 60 -9.20 17.02 0.52
CA ARG A 60 -10.37 17.78 0.96
C ARG A 60 -10.07 19.28 1.06
N VAL A 61 -8.95 19.67 1.66
CA VAL A 61 -8.56 21.07 1.84
C VAL A 61 -8.24 21.73 0.49
N MET A 62 -7.58 21.01 -0.42
CA MET A 62 -7.28 21.51 -1.77
C MET A 62 -8.54 21.57 -2.66
N ALA A 63 -9.52 20.70 -2.43
CA ALA A 63 -10.83 20.72 -3.09
C ALA A 63 -11.75 21.87 -2.62
N SER A 64 -11.18 23.02 -2.25
CA SER A 64 -11.90 24.29 -2.05
C SER A 64 -12.37 24.93 -3.37
N LYS A 65 -12.25 24.25 -4.52
CA LYS A 65 -12.98 24.61 -5.73
C LYS A 65 -14.34 23.91 -5.71
N SER A 66 -15.37 24.71 -5.42
CA SER A 66 -16.78 24.35 -5.67
C SER A 66 -16.88 23.66 -7.02
N ILE A 67 -17.40 22.43 -7.03
CA ILE A 67 -17.90 21.81 -8.23
C ILE A 67 -19.05 22.72 -8.68
N LYS A 68 -18.77 23.65 -9.61
CA LYS A 68 -19.83 24.31 -10.36
C LYS A 68 -20.52 23.20 -11.14
N THR A 69 -21.60 22.67 -10.58
CA THR A 69 -22.60 21.93 -11.34
C THR A 69 -23.19 22.93 -12.33
N LYS A 70 -22.56 23.04 -13.50
CA LYS A 70 -23.12 23.73 -14.66
C LYS A 70 -24.21 22.83 -15.26
N ALA A 71 -25.21 22.50 -14.46
CA ALA A 71 -26.25 21.57 -14.80
C ALA A 71 -27.55 22.03 -14.15
N TRP A 72 -28.03 23.22 -14.54
CA TRP A 72 -29.46 23.52 -14.75
C TRP A 72 -29.67 25.00 -15.15
N GLN A 73 -28.98 25.51 -16.17
CA GLN A 73 -29.41 26.77 -16.78
C GLN A 73 -30.30 26.46 -17.98
N LYS A 74 -31.58 26.26 -17.64
CA LYS A 74 -32.81 26.53 -18.40
C LYS A 74 -32.60 26.94 -19.87
N ASN A 75 -33.01 26.06 -20.78
CA ASN A 75 -33.74 26.43 -22.01
C ASN A 75 -35.04 25.64 -22.00
#